data_AF-A0AA88XNC3-F1
#
_entry.id   AF-A0AA88XNC3-F1
#
_cell.length_a   1.000
_cell.length_b   1.000
_cell.length_c   1.000
_cell.angle_alpha   90.00
_cell.angle_beta   90.00
_cell.angle_gamma   90.00
#
_symmetry.space_group_name_H-M   'P 1'
#
loop_
_entity.id
_entity.type
_entity.pdbx_description
1 polymer ?
#
loop_
_entity_poly.entity_id
_entity_poly.type
_entity_poly.pdbx_seq_one_letter_code
_entity_poly.pdbx_strand_id
1 'polypeptide(L)'
;MYGSYSNCKRFALVIQFLVLEVSDLVFDWDFYAEVSKSERFKGDAISWAILAFAIWGTILFISEFVCLIISVCDGKPSEAGDVVNCLTTWTEDIPQMIMAVYIAVLVQEPITGWVQYTKAVLAILESAIRCIIIIARCCGCSDDDDDERCCPNFADTVNFIGYLIIAICAIVVLVIFAA
;
A
#
# COMPACT_ATOMS: atom_id res chain seq x y z
N MET A 1 -34.18 0.47 -10.35
CA MET A 1 -33.40 1.04 -9.23
C MET A 1 -32.01 0.38 -9.12
N TYR A 2 -31.20 0.41 -10.20
CA TYR A 2 -29.84 -0.17 -10.19
C TYR A 2 -28.70 0.88 -10.22
N GLY A 3 -29.02 2.15 -10.49
CA GLY A 3 -28.01 3.22 -10.60
C GLY A 3 -27.39 3.69 -9.28
N SER A 4 -28.13 3.60 -8.17
CA SER A 4 -27.64 4.13 -6.87
C SER A 4 -26.62 3.22 -6.19
N TYR A 5 -26.71 1.89 -6.37
CA TYR A 5 -25.81 0.91 -5.75
C TYR A 5 -24.41 0.92 -6.40
N SER A 6 -24.37 1.10 -7.73
CA SER A 6 -23.12 1.21 -8.50
C SER A 6 -22.32 2.47 -8.13
N ASN A 7 -23.01 3.60 -7.98
CA ASN A 7 -22.36 4.87 -7.63
C ASN A 7 -21.84 4.89 -6.20
N CYS A 8 -22.55 4.28 -5.24
CA CYS A 8 -22.10 4.19 -3.86
C CYS A 8 -20.83 3.34 -3.72
N LYS A 9 -20.76 2.21 -4.44
CA LYS A 9 -19.56 1.35 -4.46
C LYS A 9 -18.36 2.05 -5.08
N ARG A 10 -18.56 2.76 -6.18
CA ARG A 10 -17.49 3.57 -6.83
C ARG A 10 -17.00 4.69 -5.93
N PHE A 11 -17.92 5.40 -5.28
CA PHE A 11 -17.55 6.48 -4.35
C PHE A 11 -16.80 5.95 -3.13
N ALA A 12 -17.21 4.80 -2.59
CA ALA A 12 -16.49 4.14 -1.50
C ALA A 12 -15.07 3.73 -1.90
N LEU A 13 -14.87 3.20 -3.12
CA LEU A 13 -13.54 2.87 -3.65
C LEU A 13 -12.65 4.12 -3.80
N VAL A 14 -13.21 5.23 -4.28
CA VAL A 14 -12.47 6.49 -4.39
C VAL A 14 -12.08 7.02 -3.01
N ILE A 15 -12.99 7.00 -2.04
CA ILE A 15 -12.68 7.41 -0.67
C ILE A 15 -11.61 6.51 -0.07
N GLN A 16 -11.74 5.19 -0.22
CA GLN A 16 -10.75 4.24 0.28
C GLN A 16 -9.36 4.54 -0.28
N PHE A 17 -9.26 4.72 -1.60
CA PHE A 17 -8.01 5.09 -2.26
C PHE A 17 -7.45 6.40 -1.70
N LEU A 18 -8.28 7.45 -1.63
CA LEU A 18 -7.85 8.75 -1.12
C LEU A 18 -7.44 8.70 0.34
N VAL A 19 -8.01 7.82 1.15
CA VAL A 19 -7.62 7.71 2.56
C VAL A 19 -6.35 6.89 2.72
N LEU A 20 -6.23 5.74 2.05
CA LEU A 20 -5.10 4.84 2.24
C LEU A 20 -3.85 5.36 1.51
N GLU A 21 -3.93 5.57 0.20
CA GLU A 21 -2.76 5.92 -0.62
C GLU A 21 -2.22 7.33 -0.32
N VAL A 22 -3.11 8.30 -0.04
CA VAL A 22 -2.65 9.64 0.36
C VAL A 22 -2.02 9.59 1.74
N SER A 23 -2.57 8.79 2.66
CA SER A 23 -1.96 8.65 3.98
C SER A 23 -0.58 8.01 3.86
N ASP A 24 -0.43 6.95 3.08
CA ASP A 24 0.87 6.30 2.90
C ASP A 24 1.90 7.26 2.31
N LEU A 25 1.52 7.98 1.23
CA LEU A 25 2.37 9.03 0.65
C LEU A 25 2.77 10.10 1.68
N VAL A 26 1.85 10.55 2.52
CA VAL A 26 2.18 11.52 3.58
C VAL A 26 3.17 10.93 4.59
N PHE A 27 2.97 9.68 5.00
CA PHE A 27 3.87 9.01 5.94
C PHE A 27 5.27 8.76 5.35
N ASP A 28 5.41 8.61 4.05
CA ASP A 28 6.71 8.46 3.37
C ASP A 28 7.52 9.73 3.43
N TRP A 29 6.86 10.85 3.14
CA TRP A 29 7.47 12.16 3.21
C TRP A 29 7.77 12.55 4.65
N ASP A 30 6.91 12.21 5.60
CA ASP A 30 7.16 12.41 7.03
C ASP A 30 8.34 11.55 7.51
N PHE A 31 8.42 10.28 7.08
CA PHE A 31 9.53 9.40 7.41
C PHE A 31 10.86 9.95 6.88
N TYR A 32 10.89 10.42 5.63
CA TYR A 32 12.06 11.11 5.09
C TYR A 32 12.38 12.40 5.89
N ALA A 33 11.37 13.19 6.22
CA ALA A 33 11.55 14.44 6.96
C ALA A 33 12.12 14.21 8.37
N GLU A 34 11.77 13.11 9.03
CA GLU A 34 12.33 12.72 10.33
C GLU A 34 13.75 12.18 10.19
N VAL A 35 14.00 11.28 9.24
CA VAL A 35 15.33 10.70 9.02
C VAL A 35 16.34 11.76 8.57
N SER A 36 15.93 12.72 7.74
CA SER A 36 16.81 13.82 7.28
C SER A 36 17.19 14.82 8.39
N LYS A 37 16.39 14.89 9.47
CA LYS A 37 16.70 15.68 10.67
C LYS A 37 17.60 14.94 11.66
N SER A 38 17.65 13.61 11.60
CA SER A 38 18.55 12.82 12.45
C SER A 38 20.01 13.07 12.09
N GLU A 39 20.83 13.48 13.06
CA GLU A 39 22.27 13.67 12.84
C GLU A 39 22.98 12.37 12.43
N ARG A 40 22.42 11.21 12.80
CA ARG A 40 22.97 9.89 12.48
C ARG A 40 22.83 9.51 11.01
N PHE A 41 21.77 9.96 10.35
CA PHE A 41 21.44 9.59 8.96
C PHE A 41 21.58 10.74 7.98
N LYS A 42 21.92 11.94 8.45
CA LYS A 42 22.02 13.13 7.63
C LYS A 42 23.08 12.96 6.54
N GLY A 43 22.62 12.87 5.29
CA GLY A 43 23.48 12.72 4.11
C GLY A 43 24.02 11.31 3.89
N ASP A 44 23.57 10.32 4.65
CA ASP A 44 23.94 8.91 4.47
C ASP A 44 23.08 8.23 3.38
N ALA A 45 23.55 7.09 2.87
CA ALA A 45 22.89 6.29 1.85
C ALA A 45 21.45 5.91 2.24
N ILE A 46 21.18 5.70 3.52
CA ILE A 46 19.84 5.39 4.03
C ILE A 46 18.87 6.55 3.80
N SER A 47 19.29 7.79 4.11
CA SER A 47 18.45 8.98 3.90
C SER A 47 18.17 9.21 2.42
N TRP A 48 19.17 9.01 1.56
CA TRP A 48 19.01 9.10 0.10
C TRP A 48 18.11 7.99 -0.47
N ALA A 49 18.21 6.77 0.06
CA ALA A 49 17.36 5.66 -0.35
C ALA A 49 15.90 5.92 0.01
N ILE A 50 15.62 6.40 1.23
CA ILE A 50 14.25 6.75 1.66
C ILE A 50 13.68 7.86 0.79
N LEU A 51 14.47 8.90 0.47
CA LEU A 51 14.05 9.95 -0.46
C LEU A 51 13.72 9.39 -1.85
N ALA A 52 14.56 8.49 -2.37
CA ALA A 52 14.34 7.87 -3.67
C ALA A 52 13.03 7.08 -3.69
N PHE A 53 12.73 6.33 -2.63
CA PHE A 53 11.46 5.61 -2.51
C PHE A 53 10.27 6.55 -2.36
N ALA A 54 10.36 7.63 -1.59
CA ALA A 54 9.26 8.61 -1.47
C ALA A 54 8.96 9.32 -2.81
N ILE A 55 10.00 9.67 -3.58
CA ILE A 55 9.83 10.23 -4.93
C ILE A 55 9.20 9.20 -5.88
N TRP A 56 9.71 7.96 -5.85
CA TRP A 56 9.18 6.88 -6.67
C TRP A 56 7.71 6.58 -6.34
N GLY A 57 7.38 6.52 -5.05
CA GLY A 57 6.01 6.36 -4.56
C GLY A 57 5.08 7.47 -5.00
N THR A 58 5.55 8.73 -5.00
CA THR A 58 4.79 9.85 -5.55
C THR A 58 4.42 9.62 -7.04
N ILE A 59 5.32 9.06 -7.83
CA ILE A 59 5.06 8.75 -9.25
C ILE A 59 4.03 7.63 -9.40
N LEU A 60 4.14 6.59 -8.56
CA LEU A 60 3.20 5.46 -8.53
C LEU A 60 1.81 5.93 -8.09
N PHE A 61 1.72 6.70 -7.00
CA PHE A 61 0.48 7.32 -6.51
C PHE A 61 -0.25 8.10 -7.61
N ILE A 62 0.46 8.94 -8.37
CA ILE A 62 -0.14 9.69 -9.49
C ILE A 62 -0.65 8.73 -10.57
N SER A 63 0.11 7.67 -10.87
CA SER A 63 -0.26 6.67 -11.88
C SER A 63 -1.51 5.89 -11.46
N GLU A 64 -1.60 5.49 -10.19
CA GLU A 64 -2.80 4.83 -9.64
C GLU A 64 -4.00 5.77 -9.62
N PHE A 65 -3.81 7.03 -9.24
CA PHE A 65 -4.87 8.02 -9.24
C PHE A 65 -5.45 8.23 -10.65
N VAL A 66 -4.60 8.26 -11.68
CA VAL A 66 -5.04 8.31 -13.07
C VAL A 66 -5.81 7.03 -13.44
N CYS A 67 -5.31 5.85 -13.07
CA CYS A 67 -6.01 4.58 -13.31
C CYS A 67 -7.37 4.51 -12.62
N LEU A 68 -7.48 5.06 -11.41
CA LEU A 68 -8.73 5.17 -10.67
C LEU A 68 -9.73 6.07 -11.38
N ILE A 69 -9.30 7.25 -11.86
CA ILE A 69 -10.16 8.16 -12.62
C ILE A 69 -10.70 7.45 -13.87
N ILE A 70 -9.82 6.78 -14.63
CA ILE A 70 -10.21 6.01 -15.83
C ILE A 70 -11.25 4.93 -15.45
N SER A 71 -10.98 4.15 -14.40
CA SER A 71 -11.88 3.11 -13.91
C SER A 71 -13.26 3.64 -13.50
N VAL A 72 -13.31 4.82 -12.87
CA VAL A 72 -14.56 5.49 -12.48
C VAL A 72 -15.32 6.00 -13.70
N CYS A 73 -14.62 6.61 -14.66
CA CYS A 73 -15.20 7.17 -15.88
C CYS A 73 -15.75 6.08 -16.82
N ASP A 74 -14.95 5.04 -17.07
CA ASP A 74 -15.32 3.92 -17.95
C ASP A 74 -16.27 2.93 -17.25
N GLY A 75 -16.36 3.04 -15.92
CA GLY A 75 -17.25 2.23 -15.10
C GLY A 75 -16.87 0.75 -15.03
N LYS A 76 -15.62 0.43 -15.40
CA LYS A 76 -15.02 -0.91 -15.41
C LYS A 76 -13.68 -0.87 -14.67
N PRO A 77 -13.29 -1.95 -13.99
CA PRO A 77 -11.96 -2.04 -13.36
C PRO A 77 -10.86 -1.88 -14.41
N SER A 78 -9.77 -1.20 -14.03
CA SER A 78 -8.60 -0.96 -14.89
C SER A 78 -7.55 -2.05 -14.66
N GLU A 79 -7.25 -2.85 -15.68
CA GLU A 79 -6.15 -3.83 -15.65
C GLU A 79 -4.79 -3.14 -15.42
N ALA A 80 -4.61 -1.93 -15.97
CA ALA A 80 -3.43 -1.12 -15.69
C ALA A 80 -3.35 -0.73 -14.21
N GLY A 81 -4.49 -0.53 -13.54
CA GLY A 81 -4.54 -0.28 -12.10
C GLY A 81 -4.00 -1.46 -11.29
N ASP A 82 -4.32 -2.70 -11.67
CA ASP A 82 -3.82 -3.90 -10.98
C ASP A 82 -2.30 -4.06 -11.15
N VAL A 83 -1.75 -3.67 -12.31
CA VAL A 83 -0.31 -3.66 -12.57
C VAL A 83 0.41 -2.56 -11.79
N VAL A 84 -0.13 -1.34 -11.79
CA VAL A 84 0.49 -0.23 -11.04
C VAL A 84 0.49 -0.57 -9.54
N ASN A 85 -0.62 -1.09 -9.02
CA ASN A 85 -0.71 -1.56 -7.64
C ASN A 85 0.34 -2.63 -7.28
N CYS A 86 0.60 -3.55 -8.21
CA CYS A 86 1.69 -4.53 -8.05
C CYS A 86 3.06 -3.84 -8.00
N LEU A 87 3.31 -2.86 -8.86
CA LEU A 87 4.55 -2.09 -8.83
C LEU A 87 4.70 -1.32 -7.52
N THR A 88 3.66 -0.64 -7.04
CA THR A 88 3.61 0.05 -5.73
C THR A 88 4.03 -0.90 -4.62
N THR A 89 3.32 -2.02 -4.48
CA THR A 89 3.58 -3.02 -3.44
C THR A 89 5.04 -3.50 -3.44
N TRP A 90 5.59 -3.87 -4.60
CA TRP A 90 6.90 -4.53 -4.69
C TRP A 90 8.10 -3.59 -4.77
N THR A 91 7.92 -2.39 -5.30
CA THR A 91 9.03 -1.46 -5.57
C THR A 91 9.07 -0.28 -4.62
N GLU A 92 8.01 -0.04 -3.86
CA GLU A 92 7.90 1.02 -2.87
C GLU A 92 7.59 0.46 -1.48
N ASP A 93 6.39 -0.11 -1.27
CA ASP A 93 5.89 -0.42 0.08
C ASP A 93 6.80 -1.41 0.81
N ILE A 94 7.13 -2.53 0.15
CA ILE A 94 8.01 -3.56 0.72
C ILE A 94 9.40 -2.96 1.03
N PRO A 95 10.12 -2.35 0.08
CA PRO A 95 11.41 -1.71 0.37
C PRO A 95 11.36 -0.67 1.50
N GLN A 96 10.35 0.19 1.52
CA GLN A 96 10.20 1.19 2.56
C GLN A 96 9.92 0.58 3.93
N MET A 97 9.05 -0.44 4.01
CA MET A 97 8.75 -1.13 5.27
C MET A 97 9.96 -1.92 5.78
N ILE A 98 10.76 -2.52 4.88
CA ILE A 98 12.04 -3.16 5.25
C ILE A 98 13.02 -2.13 5.81
N MET A 99 13.12 -0.95 5.20
CA MET A 99 13.96 0.14 5.70
C MET A 99 13.48 0.67 7.05
N ALA A 100 12.16 0.75 7.26
CA ALA A 100 11.58 1.11 8.55
C ALA A 100 11.96 0.09 9.63
N VAL A 101 11.82 -1.22 9.35
CA VAL A 101 12.27 -2.30 10.26
C VAL A 101 13.77 -2.19 10.55
N TYR A 102 14.60 -1.98 9.51
CA TYR A 102 16.05 -1.85 9.66
C TYR A 102 16.42 -0.70 10.59
N ILE A 103 15.80 0.46 10.42
CA ILE A 103 16.00 1.63 11.29
C ILE A 103 15.49 1.34 12.71
N ALA A 104 14.30 0.75 12.86
CA ALA A 104 13.74 0.43 14.17
C ALA A 104 14.66 -0.51 14.98
N VAL A 105 15.20 -1.55 14.33
CA VAL A 105 16.09 -2.54 14.98
C VAL A 105 17.45 -1.94 15.35
N LEU A 106 18.08 -1.18 14.45
CA LEU A 106 19.48 -0.76 14.63
C LEU A 106 19.66 0.55 15.38
N VAL A 107 18.63 1.38 15.40
CA VAL A 107 18.75 2.73 15.95
C VAL A 107 18.18 2.76 17.35
N GLN A 108 17.10 2.02 17.63
CA GLN A 108 16.36 2.03 18.91
C GLN A 108 16.04 3.45 19.42
N GLU A 109 16.14 4.47 18.56
CA GLU A 109 15.83 5.85 18.93
C GLU A 109 14.39 6.15 18.54
N PRO A 110 13.64 6.86 19.40
CA PRO A 110 12.24 7.20 19.16
C PRO A 110 12.04 8.24 18.04
N ILE A 111 13.10 8.64 17.33
CA ILE A 111 13.08 9.71 16.31
C ILE A 111 11.99 9.49 15.26
N THR A 112 11.64 8.21 14.99
CA THR A 112 10.63 7.83 13.99
C THR A 112 9.46 7.00 14.54
N GLY A 113 9.37 6.84 15.86
CA GLY A 113 8.50 5.83 16.46
C GLY A 113 7.02 6.02 16.19
N TRP A 114 6.53 7.28 16.19
CA TRP A 114 5.11 7.55 15.93
C TRP A 114 4.72 7.40 14.44
N VAL A 115 5.55 7.91 13.53
CA VAL A 115 5.35 7.81 12.08
C VAL A 115 5.39 6.34 11.66
N GLN A 116 6.41 5.60 12.08
CA GLN A 116 6.54 4.18 11.76
C GLN A 116 5.43 3.33 12.38
N TYR A 117 5.01 3.63 13.62
CA TYR A 117 3.88 2.97 14.26
C TYR A 117 2.58 3.19 13.47
N THR A 118 2.29 4.44 13.11
CA THR A 118 1.06 4.77 12.38
C THR A 118 1.07 4.17 10.98
N LYS A 119 2.19 4.25 10.27
CA LYS A 119 2.38 3.62 8.96
C LYS A 119 2.20 2.10 9.05
N ALA A 120 2.75 1.44 10.07
CA ALA A 120 2.57 0.01 10.26
C ALA A 120 1.09 -0.39 10.52
N VAL A 121 0.35 0.38 11.31
CA VAL A 121 -1.09 0.14 11.52
C VAL A 121 -1.88 0.29 10.23
N LEU A 122 -1.60 1.34 9.45
CA LEU A 122 -2.27 1.57 8.16
C LEU A 122 -1.91 0.49 7.14
N ALA A 123 -0.64 0.09 7.06
CA ALA A 123 -0.19 -0.98 6.19
C ALA A 123 -0.90 -2.31 6.49
N ILE A 124 -1.13 -2.65 7.77
CA ILE A 124 -1.92 -3.83 8.16
C ILE A 124 -3.38 -3.68 7.74
N LEU A 125 -3.99 -2.51 7.99
CA LEU A 125 -5.38 -2.24 7.63
C LEU A 125 -5.59 -2.36 6.12
N GLU A 126 -4.71 -1.74 5.33
CA GLU A 126 -4.73 -1.79 3.88
C GLU A 126 -4.53 -3.21 3.37
N SER A 127 -3.50 -3.90 3.86
CA SER A 127 -3.23 -5.30 3.50
C SER A 127 -4.43 -6.19 3.79
N ALA A 128 -5.10 -6.00 4.94
CA ALA A 128 -6.31 -6.74 5.30
C ALA A 128 -7.47 -6.45 4.36
N ILE A 129 -7.74 -5.18 4.03
CA ILE A 129 -8.81 -4.79 3.10
C ILE A 129 -8.54 -5.38 1.70
N ARG A 130 -7.30 -5.28 1.20
CA ARG A 130 -6.91 -5.78 -0.12
C ARG A 130 -6.99 -7.31 -0.19
N CYS A 131 -6.55 -8.02 0.86
CA CYS A 131 -6.75 -9.46 0.99
C CYS A 131 -8.24 -9.85 0.97
N ILE A 132 -9.09 -9.14 1.70
CA ILE A 132 -10.54 -9.40 1.72
C ILE A 132 -11.14 -9.19 0.32
N ILE A 133 -10.72 -8.16 -0.41
CA ILE A 133 -11.20 -7.91 -1.78
C ILE A 133 -10.81 -9.07 -2.72
N ILE A 134 -9.57 -9.54 -2.65
CA ILE A 134 -9.10 -10.69 -3.46
C ILE A 134 -9.90 -11.95 -3.10
N ILE A 135 -10.05 -12.25 -1.80
CA ILE A 135 -10.81 -13.41 -1.33
C ILE A 135 -12.28 -13.31 -1.75
N ALA A 136 -12.91 -12.14 -1.62
CA ALA A 136 -14.30 -11.94 -2.01
C ALA A 136 -14.52 -12.12 -3.52
N ARG A 137 -13.55 -11.72 -4.36
CA ARG A 137 -13.57 -12.01 -5.80
C ARG A 137 -13.49 -13.52 -6.06
N CYS A 138 -12.60 -14.23 -5.38
CA CYS A 138 -12.45 -15.69 -5.52
C CYS A 138 -13.67 -16.48 -5.00
N CYS A 139 -14.25 -16.08 -3.86
CA CYS A 139 -15.40 -16.76 -3.25
C CYS A 139 -16.74 -16.43 -3.90
N GLY A 140 -16.85 -15.30 -4.63
CA GLY A 140 -18.05 -14.91 -5.37
C GLY A 140 -18.33 -15.73 -6.63
N CYS A 141 -17.44 -16.66 -6.97
CA CYS A 141 -17.47 -17.53 -8.16
C CYS A 141 -18.43 -18.73 -8.06
N SER A 142 -19.41 -18.71 -7.16
CA SER A 142 -20.08 -19.95 -6.74
C SER A 142 -21.33 -20.38 -7.52
N ASP A 143 -21.94 -19.60 -8.43
CA ASP A 143 -23.28 -20.03 -8.89
C ASP A 143 -23.69 -19.87 -10.36
N ASP A 144 -23.04 -19.10 -11.25
CA ASP A 144 -23.43 -19.14 -12.67
C ASP A 144 -22.30 -18.64 -13.59
N ASP A 145 -22.12 -19.36 -14.70
CA ASP A 145 -21.41 -19.06 -15.95
C ASP A 145 -19.87 -19.27 -16.08
N ASP A 146 -19.53 -19.83 -17.25
CA ASP A 146 -18.23 -20.16 -17.83
C ASP A 146 -17.27 -18.95 -18.03
N ASP A 147 -16.96 -18.19 -16.99
CA ASP A 147 -15.92 -17.13 -17.06
C ASP A 147 -14.58 -17.69 -16.55
N GLU A 148 -13.59 -17.84 -17.45
CA GLU A 148 -12.18 -18.17 -17.18
C GLU A 148 -11.48 -17.25 -16.15
N ARG A 149 -12.19 -16.25 -15.61
CA ARG A 149 -11.75 -15.23 -14.65
C ARG A 149 -11.86 -15.61 -13.17
N CYS A 150 -12.36 -16.80 -12.84
CA CYS A 150 -12.49 -17.24 -11.45
C CYS A 150 -11.19 -17.77 -10.81
N CYS A 151 -10.18 -18.09 -11.61
CA CYS A 151 -8.84 -18.35 -11.08
C CYS A 151 -8.16 -17.01 -10.76
N PRO A 152 -7.55 -16.85 -9.57
CA PRO A 152 -6.77 -15.66 -9.27
C PRO A 152 -5.70 -15.52 -10.36
N ASN A 153 -5.65 -14.34 -10.99
CA ASN A 153 -4.62 -14.08 -11.99
C ASN A 153 -3.24 -14.14 -11.31
N PHE A 154 -2.19 -14.39 -12.09
CA PHE A 154 -0.82 -14.38 -11.57
C PHE A 154 -0.52 -13.10 -10.77
N ALA A 155 -1.03 -11.95 -11.25
CA ALA A 155 -0.93 -10.67 -10.55
C ALA A 155 -1.61 -10.67 -9.17
N ASP A 156 -2.81 -11.24 -9.04
CA ASP A 156 -3.52 -11.31 -7.75
C ASP A 156 -2.76 -12.17 -6.73
N THR A 157 -2.18 -13.28 -7.18
CA THR A 157 -1.37 -14.15 -6.33
C THR A 157 -0.09 -13.46 -5.88
N VAL A 158 0.59 -12.76 -6.78
CA VAL A 158 1.81 -11.99 -6.50
C VAL A 158 1.51 -10.82 -5.54
N ASN A 159 0.40 -10.11 -5.73
CA ASN A 159 -0.03 -9.05 -4.82
C ASN A 159 -0.38 -9.59 -3.44
N PHE A 160 -1.08 -10.73 -3.38
CA PHE A 160 -1.40 -11.37 -2.10
C PHE A 160 -0.13 -11.71 -1.30
N ILE A 161 0.90 -12.26 -1.96
CA ILE A 161 2.20 -12.51 -1.32
C ILE A 161 2.83 -11.21 -0.84
N GLY A 162 2.77 -10.14 -1.64
CA GLY A 162 3.27 -8.82 -1.26
C GLY A 162 2.60 -8.29 0.01
N TYR A 163 1.27 -8.35 0.10
CA TYR A 163 0.51 -7.93 1.28
C TYR A 163 0.86 -8.75 2.53
N LEU A 164 1.14 -10.05 2.38
CA LEU A 164 1.63 -10.86 3.50
C LEU A 164 3.01 -10.42 3.99
N ILE A 165 3.93 -10.09 3.07
CA ILE A 165 5.25 -9.58 3.44
C ILE A 165 5.12 -8.24 4.18
N ILE A 166 4.33 -7.31 3.65
CA ILE A 166 4.06 -6.01 4.28
C ILE A 166 3.47 -6.21 5.68
N ALA A 167 2.46 -7.07 5.83
CA ALA A 167 1.85 -7.35 7.12
C ALA A 167 2.85 -7.93 8.13
N ILE A 168 3.71 -8.85 7.72
CA ILE A 168 4.76 -9.41 8.58
C ILE A 168 5.74 -8.30 9.01
N CYS A 169 6.23 -7.49 8.07
CA CYS A 169 7.14 -6.39 8.38
C CYS A 169 6.48 -5.36 9.33
N ALA A 170 5.22 -5.00 9.09
CA ALA A 170 4.47 -4.10 9.93
C ALA A 170 4.26 -4.65 11.35
N ILE A 171 3.95 -5.94 11.51
CA ILE A 171 3.87 -6.59 12.83
C ILE A 171 5.21 -6.51 13.55
N VAL A 172 6.33 -6.75 12.87
CA VAL A 172 7.67 -6.62 13.46
C VAL A 172 7.93 -5.20 13.95
N VAL A 173 7.60 -4.17 13.15
CA VAL A 173 7.69 -2.76 13.57
C VAL A 173 6.86 -2.52 14.84
N LEU A 174 5.60 -2.97 14.86
CA LEU A 174 4.72 -2.77 16.01
C LEU A 174 5.23 -3.46 17.27
N VAL A 175 5.76 -4.68 17.16
CA VAL A 175 6.33 -5.41 18.29
C VAL A 175 7.56 -4.69 18.85
N ILE A 176 8.43 -4.15 17.98
CA ILE A 176 9.64 -3.42 18.40
C ILE A 176 9.26 -2.13 19.15
N PHE A 177 8.27 -1.38 18.66
CA PHE A 177 7.84 -0.13 19.30
C PHE A 177 6.92 -0.31 20.50
N ALA A 178 6.33 -1.49 20.68
CA ALA A 178 5.52 -1.83 21.86
C ALA A 178 6.33 -2.44 23.02
N ALA A 179 7.58 -2.87 22.76
CA ALA A 179 8.49 -3.48 23.72
C ALA A 179 9.37 -2.44 24.43
#